data_AF-A0A528N6P7-F1
#
_entry.id   AF-A0A528N6P7-F1
#
_cell.length_a   1.000
_cell.length_b   1.000
_cell.length_c   1.000
_cell.angle_alpha   90.00
_cell.angle_beta   90.00
_cell.angle_gamma   90.00
#
_symmetry.space_group_name_H-M   'P 1'
#
loop_
_entity.id
_entity.type
_entity.pdbx_description
1 polymer ?
#
loop_
_entity_poly.entity_id
_entity_poly.type
_entity_poly.pdbx_seq_one_letter_code
_entity_poly.pdbx_strand_id
1 'polypeptide(L)'
;TGVSGEVVVHATNEEIMGKLVASSGKGYDVVFVSSPFAEVLNKLGLIETIDHAKIPNLANLYPEATKLPHDVGNNFSVPYTWGTTGLCYRSDLVKTEPASWNDLLAPSDALKGKTTMLATDRWLLAAGQLAKGYSV
;
A
#
# COMPACT_ATOMS: atom_id res chain seq x y z
N THR A 1 23.70 2.49 16.79
CA THR A 1 24.33 3.25 15.69
C THR A 1 24.86 4.60 16.13
N GLY A 2 24.31 5.25 17.17
CA GLY A 2 24.73 6.61 17.57
C GLY A 2 24.21 7.71 16.63
N VAL A 3 23.37 7.36 15.66
CA VAL A 3 22.74 8.27 14.70
C VAL A 3 21.40 8.74 15.27
N SER A 4 21.17 10.05 15.26
CA SER A 4 19.86 10.65 15.56
C SER A 4 18.93 10.51 14.35
N GLY A 5 17.70 10.06 14.57
CA GLY A 5 16.67 10.02 13.53
C GLY A 5 15.54 10.99 13.84
N GLU A 6 15.02 11.63 12.80
CA GLU A 6 13.75 12.36 12.84
C GLU A 6 12.68 11.52 12.13
N VAL A 7 11.50 11.42 12.73
CA VAL A 7 10.37 10.69 12.14
C VAL A 7 9.30 11.70 11.75
N VAL A 8 9.03 11.77 10.45
CA VAL A 8 7.93 12.54 9.88
C VAL A 8 6.85 11.57 9.42
N VAL A 9 5.63 11.74 9.92
CA VAL A 9 4.47 10.92 9.55
C VAL A 9 3.67 11.59 8.42
N HIS A 10 3.03 10.76 7.58
CA HIS A 10 2.09 11.19 6.55
C HIS A 10 0.83 10.33 6.64
N ALA A 11 -0.32 10.88 6.23
CA ALA A 11 -1.60 10.19 6.28
C ALA A 11 -1.88 9.36 5.02
N THR A 12 -1.37 9.81 3.87
CA THR A 12 -1.58 9.15 2.57
C THR A 12 -0.34 9.20 1.70
N ASN A 13 -0.24 8.25 0.75
CA ASN A 13 0.87 8.24 -0.20
C ASN A 13 0.89 9.50 -1.08
N GLU A 14 -0.26 10.06 -1.40
CA GLU A 14 -0.41 11.28 -2.20
C GLU A 14 0.19 12.49 -1.46
N GLU A 15 0.00 12.57 -0.13
CA GLU A 15 0.57 13.63 0.70
C GLU A 15 2.10 13.62 0.64
N ILE A 16 2.73 12.46 0.89
CA ILE A 16 4.19 12.35 0.88
C ILE A 16 4.75 12.47 -0.55
N MET A 17 4.05 11.97 -1.56
CA MET A 17 4.42 12.13 -2.96
C MET A 17 4.51 13.61 -3.34
N GLY A 18 3.52 14.42 -2.96
CA GLY A 18 3.53 15.87 -3.21
C GLY A 18 4.74 16.57 -2.59
N LYS A 19 5.10 16.20 -1.35
CA LYS A 19 6.29 16.75 -0.67
C LYS A 19 7.58 16.36 -1.39
N LEU A 20 7.74 15.10 -1.77
CA LEU A 20 8.93 14.60 -2.47
C LEU A 20 9.09 15.23 -3.85
N VAL A 21 8.02 15.38 -4.62
CA VAL A 21 8.09 16.07 -5.93
C VAL A 21 8.48 17.53 -5.73
N ALA A 22 7.83 18.23 -4.80
CA ALA A 22 8.11 19.65 -4.54
C ALA A 22 9.55 19.89 -4.04
N SER A 23 10.13 18.95 -3.29
CA SER A 23 11.52 19.03 -2.82
C SER A 23 12.54 18.41 -3.78
N SER A 24 12.10 17.84 -4.90
CA SER A 24 12.94 17.02 -5.79
C SER A 24 13.68 15.90 -5.03
N GLY A 25 12.95 15.19 -4.18
CA GLY A 25 13.46 14.07 -3.37
C GLY A 25 14.28 14.48 -2.15
N LYS A 26 14.56 15.77 -1.96
CA LYS A 26 15.41 16.25 -0.86
C LYS A 26 14.67 16.26 0.47
N GLY A 27 15.44 16.10 1.55
CA GLY A 27 14.96 16.22 2.94
C GLY A 27 14.55 14.92 3.60
N TYR A 28 14.69 13.78 2.90
CA TYR A 28 14.39 12.46 3.46
C TYR A 28 15.48 11.46 3.05
N ASP A 29 16.00 10.71 4.01
CA ASP A 29 16.96 9.64 3.76
C ASP A 29 16.26 8.30 3.44
N VAL A 30 15.10 8.06 4.08
CA VAL A 30 14.28 6.87 3.92
C VAL A 30 12.81 7.27 3.88
N VAL A 31 12.07 6.75 2.91
CA VAL A 31 10.63 7.01 2.77
C VAL A 31 9.86 5.71 2.70
N PHE A 32 8.76 5.65 3.44
CA PHE A 32 7.80 4.55 3.38
C PHE A 32 6.63 4.93 2.48
N VAL A 33 6.56 4.29 1.32
CA VAL A 33 5.47 4.43 0.34
C VAL A 33 5.03 3.06 -0.17
N SER A 34 3.80 2.96 -0.68
CA SER A 34 3.31 1.75 -1.34
C SER A 34 3.98 1.53 -2.70
N SER A 35 4.06 0.28 -3.16
CA SER A 35 4.76 -0.11 -4.41
C SER A 35 4.47 0.75 -5.64
N PRO A 36 3.20 1.12 -5.97
CA PRO A 36 2.96 1.97 -7.14
C PRO A 36 3.60 3.36 -7.04
N PHE A 37 3.74 3.91 -5.83
CA PHE A 37 4.38 5.20 -5.60
C PHE A 37 5.90 5.11 -5.68
N ALA A 38 6.49 4.02 -5.16
CA ALA A 38 7.93 3.75 -5.33
C ALA A 38 8.30 3.66 -6.82
N GLU A 39 7.48 2.97 -7.62
CA GLU A 39 7.70 2.87 -9.07
C GLU A 39 7.64 4.23 -9.77
N VAL A 40 6.67 5.08 -9.42
CA VAL A 40 6.56 6.45 -9.97
C VAL A 40 7.75 7.30 -9.55
N LEU A 41 8.16 7.26 -8.28
CA LEU A 41 9.33 7.99 -7.79
C LEU A 41 10.61 7.57 -8.52
N ASN A 42 10.79 6.26 -8.77
CA ASN A 42 11.90 5.75 -9.57
C ASN A 42 11.87 6.30 -11.00
N LYS A 43 10.71 6.27 -11.66
CA LYS A 43 10.53 6.81 -13.03
C LYS A 43 10.80 8.31 -13.12
N LEU A 44 10.55 9.05 -12.04
CA LEU A 44 10.85 10.48 -11.94
C LEU A 44 12.31 10.78 -11.56
N GLY A 45 13.11 9.76 -11.25
CA GLY A 45 14.49 9.94 -10.79
C GLY A 45 14.59 10.59 -9.41
N LEU A 46 13.59 10.37 -8.55
CA LEU A 46 13.51 10.99 -7.21
C LEU A 46 13.97 10.06 -6.08
N ILE A 47 14.38 8.83 -6.40
CA ILE A 47 14.94 7.86 -5.45
C ILE A 47 16.19 7.20 -6.04
N GLU A 48 17.09 6.78 -5.16
CA GLU A 48 18.39 6.18 -5.50
C GLU A 48 18.30 4.66 -5.61
N THR A 49 19.26 4.07 -6.33
CA THR A 49 19.45 2.62 -6.31
C THR A 49 20.01 2.14 -4.98
N ILE A 50 19.56 0.98 -4.53
CA ILE A 50 19.94 0.37 -3.26
C ILE A 50 21.19 -0.48 -3.44
N ASP A 51 22.21 -0.17 -2.65
CA ASP A 51 23.43 -0.96 -2.54
C ASP A 51 23.21 -2.18 -1.62
N HIS A 52 22.90 -3.33 -2.20
CA HIS A 52 22.60 -4.57 -1.45
C HIS A 52 23.77 -5.05 -0.59
N ALA A 53 25.01 -4.71 -0.93
CA ALA A 53 26.17 -5.09 -0.12
C ALA A 53 26.12 -4.44 1.27
N LYS A 54 25.41 -3.31 1.41
CA LYS A 54 25.18 -2.61 2.68
C LYS A 54 23.96 -3.11 3.45
N ILE A 55 23.15 -4.00 2.86
CA ILE A 55 21.92 -4.52 3.45
C ILE A 55 21.95 -6.06 3.47
N PRO A 56 22.86 -6.68 4.25
CA PRO A 56 22.97 -8.14 4.32
C PRO A 56 21.68 -8.83 4.78
N ASN A 57 20.83 -8.10 5.51
CA ASN A 57 19.54 -8.59 6.01
C ASN A 57 18.47 -8.76 4.92
N LEU A 58 18.72 -8.36 3.67
CA LEU A 58 17.87 -8.73 2.53
C LEU A 58 17.73 -10.26 2.39
N ALA A 59 18.72 -11.01 2.88
CA ALA A 59 18.67 -12.48 2.94
C ALA A 59 17.50 -13.03 3.79
N ASN A 60 16.87 -12.21 4.65
CA ASN A 60 15.73 -12.61 5.47
C ASN A 60 14.38 -12.44 4.77
N LEU A 61 14.35 -11.84 3.58
CA LEU A 61 13.12 -11.69 2.81
C LEU A 61 12.62 -13.05 2.32
N TYR A 62 11.30 -13.18 2.22
CA TYR A 62 10.69 -14.36 1.61
C TYR A 62 11.02 -14.42 0.10
N PRO A 63 11.08 -15.60 -0.52
CA PRO A 63 11.60 -15.77 -1.89
C PRO A 63 10.88 -14.96 -2.98
N GLU A 64 9.61 -14.61 -2.78
CA GLU A 64 8.79 -13.84 -3.71
C GLU A 64 9.01 -12.32 -3.58
N ALA A 65 9.59 -11.85 -2.48
CA ALA A 65 9.82 -10.44 -2.19
C ALA A 65 10.73 -9.75 -3.22
N THR A 66 11.63 -10.52 -3.83
CA THR A 66 12.58 -10.07 -4.87
C THR A 66 12.00 -10.18 -6.28
N LYS A 67 10.79 -10.73 -6.44
CA LYS A 67 10.16 -11.00 -7.74
C LYS A 67 9.01 -10.05 -8.06
N LEU A 68 8.88 -8.96 -7.29
CA LEU A 68 7.78 -8.02 -7.45
C LEU A 68 7.89 -7.30 -8.80
N PRO A 69 6.82 -7.25 -9.62
CA PRO A 69 6.90 -6.76 -11.00
C PRO A 69 7.38 -5.31 -11.16
N HIS A 70 7.13 -4.47 -10.16
CA HIS A 70 7.54 -3.06 -10.18
C HIS A 70 9.05 -2.87 -9.94
N ASP A 71 9.71 -3.80 -9.24
CA ASP A 71 11.13 -3.72 -8.89
C ASP A 71 11.74 -5.12 -8.72
N VAL A 72 11.94 -5.82 -9.85
CA VAL A 72 12.53 -7.15 -9.85
C VAL A 72 13.97 -7.07 -9.36
N GLY A 73 14.25 -7.73 -8.24
CA GLY A 73 15.55 -7.72 -7.57
C GLY A 73 15.68 -6.65 -6.48
N ASN A 74 14.64 -5.86 -6.17
CA ASN A 74 14.71 -4.82 -5.12
C ASN A 74 15.81 -3.78 -5.37
N ASN A 75 15.91 -3.26 -6.60
CA ASN A 75 16.96 -2.32 -7.03
C ASN A 75 16.78 -0.93 -6.44
N PHE A 76 15.55 -0.50 -6.18
CA PHE A 76 15.24 0.84 -5.68
C PHE A 76 14.25 0.83 -4.51
N SER A 77 13.72 -0.33 -4.14
CA SER A 77 12.76 -0.49 -3.05
C SER A 77 12.98 -1.79 -2.27
N VAL A 78 12.74 -1.76 -0.96
CA VAL A 78 12.79 -2.95 -0.08
C VAL A 78 11.41 -3.18 0.54
N PRO A 79 10.85 -4.41 0.48
CA PRO A 79 9.59 -4.73 1.14
C PRO A 79 9.70 -4.58 2.65
N TYR A 80 8.81 -3.77 3.23
CA TYR A 80 8.70 -3.58 4.68
C TYR A 80 7.55 -4.39 5.27
N THR A 81 6.33 -4.12 4.80
CA THR A 81 5.11 -4.82 5.20
C THR A 81 4.19 -4.98 4.00
N TRP A 82 3.43 -6.08 3.97
CA TRP A 82 2.39 -6.32 2.96
C TRP A 82 1.13 -6.86 3.63
N GLY A 83 0.00 -6.78 2.91
CA GLY A 83 -1.27 -7.30 3.37
C GLY A 83 -2.36 -7.14 2.32
N THR A 84 -3.56 -7.55 2.68
CA THR A 84 -4.74 -7.50 1.82
C THR A 84 -5.84 -6.67 2.48
N THR A 85 -6.56 -5.89 1.68
CA THR A 85 -7.82 -5.28 2.09
C THR A 85 -8.95 -6.26 1.83
N GLY A 86 -9.79 -6.51 2.83
CA GLY A 86 -10.92 -7.43 2.74
C GLY A 86 -12.16 -6.91 3.46
N LEU A 87 -13.16 -7.78 3.58
CA LEU A 87 -14.39 -7.49 4.31
C LEU A 87 -14.22 -7.93 5.77
N CYS A 88 -14.48 -7.01 6.69
CA CYS A 88 -14.56 -7.30 8.12
C CYS A 88 -16.01 -7.11 8.58
N TYR A 89 -16.51 -8.02 9.40
CA TYR A 89 -17.89 -7.99 9.87
C TYR A 89 -18.01 -8.44 11.32
N ARG A 90 -19.11 -8.02 11.97
CA ARG A 90 -19.48 -8.43 13.32
C ARG A 90 -20.24 -9.75 13.26
N SER A 91 -19.55 -10.87 13.49
CA SER A 91 -20.14 -12.22 13.41
C SER A 91 -21.25 -12.49 14.44
N ASP A 92 -21.32 -11.69 15.51
CA ASP A 92 -22.40 -11.73 16.49
C ASP A 92 -23.66 -10.97 16.04
N LEU A 93 -23.56 -10.10 15.04
CA LEU A 93 -24.67 -9.27 14.55
C LEU A 93 -25.09 -9.58 13.11
N VAL A 94 -24.15 -10.04 12.27
CA VAL A 94 -24.38 -10.37 10.86
C VAL A 94 -24.48 -11.89 10.74
N LYS A 95 -25.68 -12.38 10.42
CA LYS A 95 -25.98 -13.82 10.36
C LYS A 95 -25.38 -14.53 9.16
N THR A 96 -25.08 -13.80 8.09
CA THR A 96 -24.53 -14.34 6.85
C THR A 96 -23.14 -13.75 6.65
N GLU A 97 -22.13 -14.60 6.56
CA GLU A 97 -20.78 -14.19 6.24
C GLU A 97 -20.75 -13.49 4.86
N PRO A 98 -20.18 -12.27 4.76
CA PRO A 98 -20.00 -11.61 3.48
C PRO A 98 -19.08 -12.43 2.57
N ALA A 99 -19.55 -12.72 1.35
CA ALA A 99 -18.81 -13.55 0.40
C ALA A 99 -18.29 -12.74 -0.80
N SER A 100 -18.75 -11.50 -0.97
CA SER A 100 -18.39 -10.67 -2.11
C SER A 100 -18.41 -9.17 -1.80
N TRP A 101 -17.69 -8.39 -2.60
CA TRP A 101 -17.78 -6.92 -2.54
C TRP A 101 -19.20 -6.39 -2.81
N ASN A 102 -20.06 -7.17 -3.46
CA ASN A 102 -21.47 -6.80 -3.65
C ASN A 102 -22.26 -6.78 -2.34
N ASP A 103 -21.87 -7.56 -1.32
CA ASP A 103 -22.51 -7.51 0.00
C ASP A 103 -22.29 -6.15 0.70
N LEU A 104 -21.22 -5.45 0.31
CA LEU A 104 -20.90 -4.10 0.76
C LEU A 104 -21.52 -3.02 -0.14
N LEU A 105 -21.44 -3.19 -1.47
CA LEU A 105 -21.90 -2.21 -2.47
C LEU A 105 -23.42 -2.20 -2.67
N ALA A 106 -24.09 -3.31 -2.41
CA ALA A 106 -25.53 -3.48 -2.49
C ALA A 106 -26.06 -4.15 -1.19
N PRO A 107 -25.98 -3.45 -0.04
CA PRO A 107 -26.29 -4.06 1.24
C PRO A 107 -27.77 -4.45 1.33
N SER A 108 -28.02 -5.59 1.98
CA SER A 108 -29.37 -6.00 2.33
C SER A 108 -30.07 -4.97 3.22
N ASP A 109 -31.41 -5.03 3.31
CA ASP A 109 -32.19 -4.12 4.16
C ASP A 109 -31.73 -4.14 5.63
N ALA A 110 -31.28 -5.29 6.12
CA ALA A 110 -30.78 -5.44 7.49
C ALA A 110 -29.47 -4.66 7.74
N LEU A 111 -28.68 -4.41 6.69
CA LEU A 111 -27.37 -3.76 6.72
C LEU A 111 -27.38 -2.31 6.22
N LYS A 112 -28.50 -1.82 5.68
CA LYS A 112 -28.64 -0.41 5.27
C LYS A 112 -28.28 0.53 6.43
N GLY A 113 -27.35 1.45 6.18
CA GLY A 113 -26.84 2.41 7.17
C GLY A 113 -25.88 1.82 8.21
N LYS A 114 -25.45 0.56 8.06
CA LYS A 114 -24.57 -0.15 9.01
C LYS A 114 -23.26 -0.62 8.37
N THR A 115 -22.97 -0.15 7.16
CA THR A 115 -21.72 -0.44 6.44
C THR A 115 -20.84 0.81 6.38
N THR A 116 -19.53 0.60 6.29
CA THR A 116 -18.55 1.66 6.02
C THR A 116 -17.53 1.16 5.01
N MET A 117 -16.92 2.08 4.27
CA MET A 117 -15.89 1.79 3.27
C MET A 117 -14.64 2.62 3.56
N LEU A 118 -13.48 2.15 3.11
CA LEU A 118 -12.26 2.95 3.14
C LEU A 118 -12.45 4.21 2.29
N ALA A 119 -12.07 5.35 2.85
CA ALA A 119 -12.25 6.67 2.21
C ALA A 119 -11.15 7.00 1.17
N THR A 120 -10.22 6.09 0.93
CA THR A 120 -9.13 6.26 -0.02
C THR A 120 -9.57 5.82 -1.42
N ASP A 121 -9.23 6.66 -2.40
CA ASP A 121 -9.65 6.55 -3.79
C ASP A 121 -9.45 5.16 -4.40
N ARG A 122 -8.25 4.60 -4.28
CA ARG A 122 -7.89 3.30 -4.86
C ARG A 122 -8.74 2.17 -4.27
N TRP A 123 -8.91 2.14 -2.96
CA TRP A 123 -9.62 1.06 -2.29
C TRP A 123 -11.13 1.17 -2.47
N LEU A 124 -11.66 2.40 -2.53
CA LEU A 124 -13.05 2.65 -2.85
C LEU A 124 -13.39 2.18 -4.28
N LEU A 125 -12.52 2.51 -5.25
CA LEU A 125 -12.71 2.12 -6.65
C LEU A 125 -12.49 0.62 -6.88
N ALA A 126 -11.50 0.02 -6.20
CA ALA A 126 -11.16 -1.40 -6.33
C ALA A 126 -12.34 -2.31 -6.00
N ALA A 127 -13.12 -1.99 -4.96
CA ALA A 127 -14.32 -2.76 -4.62
C ALA A 127 -15.33 -2.80 -5.79
N GLY A 128 -15.56 -1.65 -6.44
CA GLY A 128 -16.44 -1.55 -7.61
C GLY A 128 -15.88 -2.27 -8.84
N GLN A 129 -14.57 -2.18 -9.07
CA GLN A 129 -13.90 -2.88 -10.17
C GLN A 129 -13.98 -4.40 -10.02
N LEU A 130 -13.67 -4.91 -8.82
CA LEU A 130 -13.80 -6.32 -8.48
C LEU A 130 -15.25 -6.82 -8.62
N ALA A 131 -16.23 -6.02 -8.19
CA ALA A 131 -17.65 -6.36 -8.37
C ALA A 131 -18.08 -6.45 -9.85
N LYS A 132 -17.36 -5.79 -10.76
CA LYS A 132 -17.57 -5.88 -12.22
C LYS A 132 -16.75 -6.98 -12.89
N GLY A 133 -15.94 -7.73 -12.13
CA GLY A 133 -15.11 -8.81 -12.64
C GLY A 133 -13.78 -8.35 -13.25
N TYR A 134 -13.35 -7.11 -12.99
CA TYR A 134 -12.01 -6.67 -13.36
C TYR A 134 -10.97 -7.22 -12.39
N SER A 135 -9.74 -7.43 -12.87
CA SER A 135 -8.58 -7.62 -12.01
C SER A 135 -8.04 -6.26 -11.58
N VAL A 136 -7.64 -6.16 -10.31
CA VAL A 136 -7.08 -4.94 -9.70
C VAL A 136 -5.81 -5.27 -8.92
#